data_AF-A0A935EPW8-F1
#
_entry.id   AF-A0A935EPW8-F1
#
_cell.length_a   1.000
_cell.length_b   1.000
_cell.length_c   1.000
_cell.angle_alpha   90.00
_cell.angle_beta   90.00
_cell.angle_gamma   90.00
#
_symmetry.space_group_name_H-M   'P 1'
#
loop_
_entity.id
_entity.type
_entity.pdbx_description
1 polymer ?
#
loop_
_entity_poly.entity_id
_entity_poly.type
_entity_poly.pdbx_seq_one_letter_code
_entity_poly.pdbx_strand_id
1 'polypeptide(L)'
;MAIGTYGQLKTAVATWLKRSDLTDIIPDFIGLAESNIRRDVRCRAMEQIATGTLAATTLALPTRFLEARNVALDGYPQKYITPQEYAQQEDCNSGNFTIKGELFYFQSSTATYSIDYWQAFAAFADDSDTNWLLTNACEIYLWGALAEAKTYIEGDPSKELAFYAKAVSRLRQSEMQARFPGPLIVRHDGMTV
;
A
#
# COMPACT_ATOMS: atom_id res chain seq x y z
N MET A 1 18.76 16.84 -2.07
CA MET A 1 17.85 16.53 -3.19
C MET A 1 16.54 16.07 -2.58
N ALA A 2 15.46 16.83 -2.73
CA ALA A 2 14.12 16.38 -2.34
C ALA A 2 13.46 15.81 -3.60
N ILE A 3 13.21 14.51 -3.63
CA ILE A 3 12.42 13.88 -4.68
C ILE A 3 10.97 13.95 -4.22
N GLY A 4 10.14 14.74 -4.90
CA GLY A 4 8.73 14.92 -4.54
C GLY A 4 7.76 14.65 -5.70
N THR A 5 8.27 14.45 -6.91
CA THR A 5 7.48 14.24 -8.14
C THR A 5 8.09 13.14 -9.00
N TYR A 6 7.30 12.54 -9.88
CA TYR A 6 7.76 11.50 -10.79
C TYR A 6 8.89 11.97 -11.71
N GLY A 7 8.80 13.19 -12.25
CA GLY A 7 9.86 13.78 -13.07
C GLY A 7 11.19 13.89 -12.30
N GLN A 8 11.14 14.36 -11.04
CA GLN A 8 12.32 14.43 -10.17
C GLN A 8 12.88 13.05 -9.83
N LEU A 9 12.03 12.03 -9.67
CA LEU A 9 12.46 10.65 -9.45
C LEU A 9 13.23 10.13 -10.67
N LYS A 10 12.70 10.33 -11.89
CA LYS A 10 13.40 9.94 -13.14
C LYS A 10 14.77 10.62 -13.24
N THR A 11 14.85 11.92 -12.99
CA THR A 11 16.12 12.67 -12.99
C THR A 11 17.09 12.14 -11.93
N ALA A 12 16.59 11.81 -10.74
CA ALA A 12 17.40 11.24 -9.68
C ALA A 12 17.99 9.88 -10.11
N VAL A 13 17.16 8.96 -10.62
CA VAL A 13 17.62 7.65 -11.10
C VAL A 13 18.73 7.81 -12.16
N ALA A 14 18.52 8.65 -13.17
CA ALA A 14 19.52 8.92 -14.21
C ALA A 14 20.85 9.43 -13.62
N THR A 15 20.76 10.35 -12.64
CA THR A 15 21.92 10.94 -11.96
C THR A 15 22.70 9.90 -11.16
N TRP A 16 22.00 9.02 -10.43
CA TRP A 16 22.62 7.96 -9.62
C TRP A 16 23.29 6.89 -10.49
N LEU A 17 22.67 6.53 -11.62
CA LEU A 17 23.25 5.62 -12.60
C LEU A 17 24.44 6.24 -13.35
N LYS A 18 24.55 7.57 -13.37
CA LYS A 18 25.50 8.34 -14.19
C LYS A 18 25.38 7.98 -15.68
N ARG A 19 24.15 7.73 -16.13
CA ARG A 19 23.82 7.25 -17.49
C ARG A 19 22.60 7.99 -18.02
N SER A 20 22.84 8.94 -18.91
CA SER A 20 21.80 9.68 -19.63
C SER A 20 21.26 8.92 -20.84
N ASP A 21 21.93 7.86 -21.27
CA ASP A 21 21.51 7.01 -22.39
C ASP A 21 20.35 6.06 -22.01
N LEU A 22 20.02 5.96 -20.72
CA LEU A 22 18.94 5.11 -20.20
C LEU A 22 17.64 5.86 -19.93
N THR A 23 17.54 7.15 -20.28
CA THR A 23 16.38 7.99 -19.91
C THR A 23 15.03 7.41 -20.35
N ASP A 24 14.97 6.76 -21.51
CA ASP A 24 13.73 6.19 -22.05
C ASP A 24 13.30 4.90 -21.34
N ILE A 25 14.21 4.17 -20.70
CA ILE A 25 13.91 2.92 -19.97
C ILE A 25 13.74 3.11 -18.46
N ILE A 26 14.13 4.27 -17.92
CA ILE A 26 13.91 4.61 -16.50
C ILE A 26 12.44 4.48 -16.07
N PRO A 27 11.43 4.90 -16.87
CA PRO A 27 10.02 4.67 -16.56
C PRO A 27 9.70 3.20 -16.26
N ASP A 28 10.26 2.26 -17.01
CA ASP A 28 10.02 0.82 -16.84
C ASP A 28 10.63 0.32 -15.52
N PHE A 29 11.84 0.77 -15.18
CA PHE A 29 12.46 0.43 -13.88
C PHE A 29 11.62 0.94 -12.71
N ILE A 30 11.03 2.13 -12.83
CA ILE A 30 10.13 2.67 -11.80
C ILE A 30 8.83 1.86 -11.74
N GLY A 31 8.26 1.45 -12.89
CA GLY A 31 7.06 0.60 -12.91
C GLY A 31 7.28 -0.77 -12.27
N LEU A 32 8.45 -1.38 -12.47
CA LEU A 32 8.84 -2.61 -11.78
C LEU A 32 9.02 -2.38 -10.27
N ALA A 33 9.65 -1.28 -9.88
CA ALA A 33 9.76 -0.88 -8.49
C ALA A 33 8.38 -0.66 -7.84
N GLU A 34 7.42 -0.04 -8.55
CA GLU A 34 6.03 0.12 -8.10
C GLU A 34 5.35 -1.22 -7.84
N SER A 35 5.60 -2.22 -8.69
CA SER A 35 5.10 -3.59 -8.50
C SER A 35 5.64 -4.23 -7.22
N ASN A 36 6.94 -4.06 -6.93
CA ASN A 36 7.55 -4.54 -5.69
C ASN A 36 7.00 -3.79 -4.47
N ILE A 37 6.91 -2.46 -4.54
CA ILE A 37 6.35 -1.60 -3.50
C ILE A 37 4.92 -2.01 -3.15
N ARG A 38 4.10 -2.35 -4.16
CA ARG A 38 2.73 -2.82 -3.99
C ARG A 38 2.64 -4.07 -3.10
N ARG A 39 3.66 -4.93 -3.14
CA ARG A 39 3.75 -6.17 -2.35
C ARG A 39 4.34 -5.90 -0.97
N ASP A 40 5.38 -5.09 -0.88
CA ASP A 40 6.19 -4.97 0.33
C ASP A 40 5.72 -3.87 1.30
N VAL A 41 5.11 -2.80 0.79
CA VAL A 41 4.79 -1.62 1.61
C VAL A 41 3.35 -1.68 2.11
N ARG A 42 3.18 -1.45 3.41
CA ARG A 42 1.91 -1.14 4.07
C ARG A 42 2.16 0.03 5.00
N CYS A 43 1.46 1.14 4.77
CA CYS A 43 1.58 2.36 5.56
C CYS A 43 0.23 3.06 5.64
N ARG A 44 -0.01 3.88 6.67
CA ARG A 44 -1.30 4.52 6.94
C ARG A 44 -1.91 5.29 5.77
N ALA A 45 -1.07 5.84 4.88
CA ALA A 45 -1.51 6.57 3.70
C ALA A 45 -2.20 5.68 2.65
N MET A 46 -2.05 4.35 2.78
CA MET A 46 -2.74 3.35 1.97
C MET A 46 -4.07 2.91 2.60
N GLU A 47 -4.43 3.38 3.80
CA GLU A 47 -5.72 3.06 4.42
C GLU A 47 -6.83 3.82 3.72
N GLN A 48 -7.84 3.10 3.25
CA GLN A 48 -9.02 3.67 2.61
C GLN A 48 -10.27 2.97 3.14
N ILE A 49 -11.40 3.68 3.06
CA ILE A 49 -12.71 3.16 3.44
C ILE A 49 -13.63 3.25 2.22
N ALA A 50 -14.19 2.12 1.82
CA ALA A 50 -15.26 2.07 0.83
C ALA A 50 -16.60 1.89 1.54
N THR A 51 -17.55 2.77 1.26
CA THR A 51 -18.91 2.70 1.82
C THR A 51 -19.95 2.70 0.71
N GLY A 52 -21.15 2.18 1.01
CA GLY A 52 -22.25 2.15 0.07
C GLY A 52 -23.35 1.19 0.50
N THR A 53 -24.18 0.78 -0.45
CA THR A 53 -25.25 -0.19 -0.23
C THR A 53 -25.09 -1.35 -1.21
N LEU A 54 -25.18 -2.57 -0.70
CA LEU A 54 -25.22 -3.78 -1.53
C LEU A 54 -26.48 -3.76 -2.40
N ALA A 55 -26.29 -4.04 -3.69
CA ALA A 55 -27.38 -4.29 -4.64
C ALA A 55 -27.45 -5.77 -5.05
N ALA A 56 -26.48 -6.58 -4.61
CA ALA A 56 -26.36 -8.01 -4.87
C ALA A 56 -25.56 -8.67 -3.74
N THR A 57 -25.53 -10.00 -3.70
CA THR A 57 -24.66 -10.79 -2.81
C THR A 57 -23.18 -10.71 -3.18
N THR A 58 -22.84 -9.93 -4.21
CA THR A 58 -21.46 -9.72 -4.65
C THR A 58 -21.18 -8.22 -4.77
N LEU A 59 -19.94 -7.84 -4.50
CA LEU A 59 -19.46 -6.48 -4.61
C LEU A 59 -18.08 -6.48 -5.26
N ALA A 60 -17.86 -5.66 -6.28
CA ALA A 60 -16.55 -5.48 -6.89
C ALA A 60 -15.53 -4.97 -5.86
N LEU A 61 -14.32 -5.51 -5.90
CA LEU A 61 -13.22 -4.96 -5.12
C LEU A 61 -13.04 -3.47 -5.50
N PRO A 62 -12.80 -2.57 -4.52
CA PRO A 62 -12.45 -1.20 -4.81
C PRO A 62 -11.22 -1.09 -5.73
N THR A 63 -11.13 0.01 -6.47
CA THR A 63 -9.96 0.26 -7.33
C THR A 63 -8.67 0.19 -6.52
N ARG A 64 -7.62 -0.41 -7.10
CA ARG A 64 -6.30 -0.57 -6.47
C ARG A 64 -6.34 -1.31 -5.12
N PHE A 65 -7.34 -2.15 -4.88
CA PHE A 65 -7.42 -2.99 -3.68
C PHE A 65 -6.18 -3.90 -3.55
N LEU A 66 -5.74 -4.08 -2.30
CA LEU A 66 -4.68 -5.02 -1.93
C LEU A 66 -5.17 -6.06 -0.96
N GLU A 67 -5.82 -5.62 0.12
CA GLU A 67 -6.18 -6.49 1.23
C GLU A 67 -7.28 -5.81 2.05
N ALA A 68 -8.30 -6.59 2.43
CA ALA A 68 -9.36 -6.13 3.32
C ALA A 68 -8.84 -6.22 4.76
N ARG A 69 -9.11 -5.18 5.54
CA ARG A 69 -8.74 -5.12 6.96
C ARG A 69 -9.93 -5.34 7.87
N ASN A 70 -11.03 -4.69 7.54
CA ASN A 70 -12.28 -4.81 8.25
C ASN A 70 -13.41 -4.64 7.24
N VAL A 71 -14.42 -5.49 7.37
CA VAL A 71 -15.58 -5.49 6.49
C VAL A 71 -16.78 -5.54 7.42
N ALA A 72 -17.70 -4.60 7.30
CA ALA A 72 -18.90 -4.53 8.10
C ALA A 72 -20.12 -4.35 7.21
N LEU A 73 -21.21 -5.01 7.58
CA LEU A 73 -22.54 -4.84 6.99
C LEU A 73 -23.49 -4.31 8.06
N ASP A 74 -24.16 -3.19 7.80
CA ASP A 74 -25.07 -2.50 8.74
C ASP A 74 -24.42 -2.22 10.11
N GLY A 75 -23.11 -1.96 10.11
CA GLY A 75 -22.32 -1.75 11.32
C GLY A 75 -21.85 -3.03 12.03
N TYR A 76 -22.26 -4.21 11.56
CA TYR A 76 -21.84 -5.50 12.12
C TYR A 76 -20.63 -6.07 11.37
N PRO A 77 -19.51 -6.36 12.08
CA PRO A 77 -18.31 -6.88 11.45
C PRO A 77 -18.58 -8.26 10.84
N GLN A 78 -18.01 -8.47 9.66
CA GLN A 78 -18.06 -9.72 8.92
C GLN A 78 -16.74 -10.46 9.09
N LYS A 79 -16.81 -11.78 9.26
CA LYS A 79 -15.65 -12.65 9.37
C LYS A 79 -15.26 -13.21 8.00
N TYR A 80 -13.98 -13.12 7.67
CA TYR A 80 -13.47 -13.80 6.48
C TYR A 80 -13.46 -15.32 6.70
N ILE A 81 -13.98 -16.05 5.72
CA ILE A 81 -13.85 -17.51 5.62
C ILE A 81 -13.35 -17.89 4.23
N THR A 82 -12.77 -19.08 4.11
CA THR A 82 -12.24 -19.55 2.82
C THR A 82 -13.37 -19.75 1.80
N PRO A 83 -13.08 -19.66 0.49
CA PRO A 83 -14.07 -19.94 -0.54
C PRO A 83 -14.72 -21.32 -0.43
N GLN A 84 -13.99 -22.31 0.08
CA GLN A 84 -14.50 -23.67 0.31
C GLN A 84 -15.51 -23.69 1.46
N GLU A 85 -15.18 -23.10 2.61
CA GLU A 85 -16.10 -23.00 3.75
C GLU A 85 -17.35 -22.19 3.36
N TYR A 86 -17.17 -21.11 2.62
CA TYR A 86 -18.27 -20.27 2.13
C TYR A 86 -19.23 -21.05 1.23
N ALA A 87 -18.72 -21.96 0.40
CA ALA A 87 -19.55 -22.80 -0.48
C ALA A 87 -20.34 -23.88 0.26
N GLN A 88 -19.87 -24.31 1.44
CA GLN A 88 -20.53 -25.32 2.28
C GLN A 88 -21.49 -24.71 3.31
N GLN A 89 -21.56 -23.38 3.38
CA GLN A 89 -22.34 -22.70 4.39
C GLN A 89 -23.84 -22.68 4.03
N GLU A 90 -24.66 -23.32 4.85
CA GLU A 90 -26.11 -23.39 4.64
C GLU A 90 -26.86 -22.22 5.30
N ASP A 91 -26.28 -21.60 6.33
CA ASP A 91 -26.87 -20.47 7.04
C ASP A 91 -26.60 -19.15 6.32
N CYS A 92 -27.67 -18.45 5.94
CA CYS A 92 -27.63 -17.20 5.16
C CYS A 92 -27.35 -15.92 5.98
N ASN A 93 -26.96 -16.02 7.26
CA ASN A 93 -26.84 -14.85 8.13
C ASN A 93 -25.74 -14.94 9.20
N SER A 94 -24.69 -15.73 8.96
CA SER A 94 -23.65 -15.98 9.99
C SER A 94 -22.61 -14.86 10.11
N GLY A 95 -22.79 -13.74 9.41
CA GLY A 95 -21.85 -12.63 9.41
C GLY A 95 -20.51 -12.99 8.77
N ASN A 96 -20.54 -13.77 7.67
CA ASN A 96 -19.34 -14.23 6.98
C ASN A 96 -19.22 -13.62 5.58
N PHE A 97 -17.99 -13.43 5.13
CA PHE A 97 -17.69 -13.05 3.76
C PHE A 97 -16.51 -13.85 3.22
N THR A 98 -16.39 -13.90 1.89
CA THR A 98 -15.19 -14.40 1.22
C THR A 98 -14.83 -13.52 0.03
N ILE A 99 -13.64 -13.72 -0.53
CA ILE A 99 -13.18 -13.03 -1.74
C ILE A 99 -12.84 -14.08 -2.78
N LYS A 100 -13.41 -13.97 -3.98
CA LYS A 100 -13.06 -14.84 -5.12
C LYS A 100 -12.82 -13.97 -6.35
N GLY A 101 -11.61 -14.06 -6.91
CA GLY A 101 -11.21 -13.15 -8.00
C GLY A 101 -11.29 -11.70 -7.53
N GLU A 102 -12.00 -10.87 -8.28
CA GLU A 102 -12.17 -9.44 -8.01
C GLU A 102 -13.50 -9.08 -7.35
N LEU A 103 -14.10 -10.02 -6.62
CA LEU A 103 -15.40 -9.83 -5.96
C LEU A 103 -15.36 -10.26 -4.50
N PHE A 104 -15.93 -9.43 -3.64
CA PHE A 104 -16.46 -9.85 -2.35
C PHE A 104 -17.74 -10.65 -2.56
N TYR A 105 -17.92 -11.68 -1.73
CA TYR A 105 -19.13 -12.46 -1.64
C TYR A 105 -19.68 -12.34 -0.22
N PHE A 106 -20.96 -11.96 -0.14
CA PHE A 106 -21.72 -11.76 1.08
C PHE A 106 -22.98 -12.63 1.07
N GLN A 107 -23.50 -12.89 2.26
CA GLN A 107 -24.74 -13.65 2.41
C GLN A 107 -25.99 -12.76 2.32
N SER A 108 -25.82 -11.44 2.50
CA SER A 108 -26.86 -10.45 2.25
C SER A 108 -26.72 -9.85 0.85
N SER A 109 -27.86 -9.58 0.21
CA SER A 109 -27.92 -8.80 -1.04
C SER A 109 -28.29 -7.34 -0.83
N THR A 110 -28.70 -6.99 0.40
CA THR A 110 -29.20 -5.66 0.78
C THR A 110 -28.69 -5.34 2.19
N ALA A 111 -27.61 -4.57 2.26
CA ALA A 111 -27.05 -4.05 3.50
C ALA A 111 -26.20 -2.82 3.16
N THR A 112 -26.07 -1.89 4.10
CA THR A 112 -25.02 -0.88 4.00
C THR A 112 -23.67 -1.55 4.29
N TYR A 113 -22.63 -1.25 3.51
CA TYR A 113 -21.30 -1.79 3.75
C TYR A 113 -20.32 -0.70 4.15
N SER A 114 -19.35 -1.08 4.98
CA SER A 114 -18.14 -0.32 5.26
C SER A 114 -16.95 -1.27 5.17
N ILE A 115 -16.03 -1.01 4.25
CA ILE A 115 -14.86 -1.84 4.01
C ILE A 115 -13.62 -0.98 4.21
N ASP A 116 -12.88 -1.26 5.27
CA ASP A 116 -11.54 -0.72 5.50
C ASP A 116 -10.54 -1.61 4.77
N TYR A 117 -9.71 -1.04 3.90
CA TYR A 117 -8.80 -1.79 3.06
C TYR A 117 -7.47 -1.07 2.82
N TRP A 118 -6.47 -1.85 2.43
CA TRP A 118 -5.23 -1.34 1.88
C TRP A 118 -5.41 -1.05 0.39
N GLN A 119 -5.19 0.20 -0.02
CA GLN A 119 -5.17 0.63 -1.41
C GLN A 119 -3.72 0.85 -1.88
N ALA A 120 -3.33 0.26 -3.01
CA ALA A 120 -2.06 0.56 -3.65
C ALA A 120 -2.01 2.04 -4.07
N PHE A 121 -0.84 2.67 -4.05
CA PHE A 121 -0.68 4.00 -4.64
C PHE A 121 -1.03 3.96 -6.15
N ALA A 122 -1.51 5.09 -6.67
CA ALA A 122 -1.71 5.22 -8.11
C ALA A 122 -0.34 5.15 -8.79
N ALA A 123 -0.29 4.49 -9.95
CA ALA A 123 0.89 4.51 -10.80
C ALA A 123 1.10 5.93 -11.32
N PHE A 124 2.36 6.33 -11.46
CA PHE A 124 2.70 7.61 -12.06
C PHE A 124 2.53 7.57 -13.58
N ALA A 125 1.94 8.62 -14.14
CA ALA A 125 1.78 8.84 -15.57
C ALA A 125 2.46 10.15 -16.01
N ASP A 126 2.25 11.23 -15.25
CA ASP A 126 2.76 12.56 -15.56
C ASP A 126 3.95 12.94 -14.67
N ASP A 127 4.86 13.77 -15.18
CA ASP A 127 6.04 14.22 -14.42
C ASP A 127 5.68 14.97 -13.13
N SER A 128 4.51 15.61 -13.10
CA SER A 128 3.96 16.28 -11.93
C SER A 128 3.39 15.34 -10.88
N ASP A 129 3.20 14.05 -11.20
CA ASP A 129 2.55 13.13 -10.29
C ASP A 129 3.36 12.95 -9.01
N THR A 130 2.63 12.79 -7.91
CA THR A 130 3.17 12.63 -6.58
C THR A 130 2.32 11.68 -5.79
N ASN A 131 2.90 11.06 -4.76
CA ASN A 131 2.15 10.32 -3.77
C ASN A 131 2.84 10.44 -2.41
N TRP A 132 2.13 10.02 -1.36
CA TRP A 132 2.61 10.13 0.01
C TRP A 132 3.94 9.41 0.23
N LEU A 133 4.14 8.25 -0.40
CA LEU A 133 5.35 7.45 -0.25
C LEU A 133 6.55 8.18 -0.88
N LEU A 134 6.36 8.81 -2.03
CA LEU A 134 7.40 9.61 -2.68
C LEU A 134 7.78 10.82 -1.83
N THR A 135 6.82 11.51 -1.20
CA THR A 135 7.14 12.69 -0.39
C THR A 135 7.73 12.38 0.98
N ASN A 136 7.40 11.23 1.58
CA ASN A 136 7.78 10.91 2.96
C ASN A 136 8.85 9.81 3.08
N ALA A 137 9.02 8.98 2.05
CA ALA A 137 10.00 7.90 2.01
C ALA A 137 10.50 7.66 0.56
N CYS A 138 10.95 8.72 -0.09
CA CYS A 138 11.40 8.71 -1.49
C CYS A 138 12.47 7.66 -1.79
N GLU A 139 13.26 7.27 -0.79
CA GLU A 139 14.31 6.27 -0.91
C GLU A 139 13.78 4.90 -1.33
N ILE A 140 12.52 4.57 -1.02
CA ILE A 140 11.92 3.29 -1.39
C ILE A 140 11.78 3.21 -2.92
N TYR A 141 11.26 4.28 -3.53
CA TYR A 141 11.18 4.40 -4.99
C TYR A 141 12.56 4.42 -5.63
N LEU A 142 13.49 5.21 -5.09
CA LEU A 142 14.83 5.35 -5.64
C LEU A 142 15.60 4.03 -5.62
N TRP A 143 15.68 3.35 -4.47
CA TRP A 143 16.42 2.09 -4.36
C TRP A 143 15.74 0.94 -5.10
N GLY A 144 14.41 0.91 -5.13
CA GLY A 144 13.67 -0.05 -5.95
C GLY A 144 13.99 0.11 -7.43
N ALA A 145 13.91 1.33 -7.97
CA ALA A 145 14.21 1.59 -9.37
C ALA A 145 15.69 1.32 -9.72
N LEU A 146 16.62 1.65 -8.81
CA LEU A 146 18.04 1.35 -9.01
C LEU A 146 18.34 -0.15 -8.98
N ALA A 147 17.62 -0.93 -8.17
CA ALA A 147 17.76 -2.39 -8.18
C ALA A 147 17.36 -2.98 -9.53
N GLU A 148 16.23 -2.55 -10.09
CA GLU A 148 15.78 -3.00 -11.42
C GLU A 148 16.76 -2.56 -12.52
N ALA A 149 17.24 -1.31 -12.46
CA ALA A 149 18.25 -0.81 -13.38
C ALA A 149 19.57 -1.60 -13.29
N LYS A 150 20.01 -1.98 -12.09
CA LYS A 150 21.24 -2.76 -11.89
C LYS A 150 21.12 -4.19 -12.40
N THR A 151 19.98 -4.83 -12.19
CA THR A 151 19.66 -6.12 -12.80
C THR A 151 19.79 -6.04 -14.33
N TYR A 152 19.31 -4.95 -14.93
CA TYR A 152 19.40 -4.74 -16.38
C TYR A 152 20.82 -4.50 -16.90
N ILE A 153 21.65 -3.71 -16.19
CA ILE A 153 22.99 -3.29 -16.68
C ILE A 153 24.08 -4.31 -16.34
N GLU A 154 24.16 -4.74 -15.07
CA GLU A 154 25.30 -5.48 -14.51
C GLU A 154 24.89 -6.88 -14.01
N GLY A 155 23.59 -7.11 -13.78
CA GLY A 155 23.04 -8.40 -13.35
C GLY A 155 23.10 -8.67 -11.84
N ASP A 156 23.82 -7.86 -11.05
CA ASP A 156 23.88 -7.96 -9.59
C ASP A 156 23.29 -6.72 -8.90
N PRO A 157 22.01 -6.77 -8.48
CA PRO A 157 21.34 -5.69 -7.76
C PRO A 157 21.43 -5.82 -6.23
N SER A 158 22.29 -6.70 -5.69
CA SER A 158 22.25 -7.09 -4.28
C SER A 158 22.38 -5.91 -3.30
N LYS A 159 23.21 -4.93 -3.65
CA LYS A 159 23.42 -3.72 -2.84
C LYS A 159 22.18 -2.84 -2.80
N GLU A 160 21.58 -2.58 -3.96
CA GLU A 160 20.38 -1.76 -4.12
C GLU A 160 19.18 -2.41 -3.44
N LEU A 161 19.02 -3.73 -3.58
CA LEU A 161 18.01 -4.51 -2.86
C LEU A 161 18.19 -4.43 -1.34
N ALA A 162 19.43 -4.48 -0.84
CA ALA A 162 19.69 -4.32 0.59
C ALA A 162 19.29 -2.92 1.11
N PHE A 163 19.53 -1.86 0.32
CA PHE A 163 19.09 -0.52 0.68
C PHE A 163 17.57 -0.36 0.60
N TYR A 164 16.93 -0.94 -0.42
CA TYR A 164 15.47 -0.98 -0.55
C TYR A 164 14.83 -1.67 0.67
N ALA A 165 15.30 -2.88 1.04
CA ALA A 165 14.79 -3.60 2.20
C ALA A 165 14.98 -2.81 3.51
N LYS A 166 16.11 -2.11 3.66
CA LYS A 166 16.37 -1.22 4.80
C LYS A 166 15.42 -0.02 4.83
N ALA A 167 15.14 0.59 3.68
CA ALA A 167 14.19 1.70 3.55
C ALA A 167 12.76 1.25 3.93
N VAL A 168 12.30 0.12 3.39
CA VAL A 168 10.99 -0.46 3.74
C VAL A 168 10.91 -0.76 5.24
N SER A 169 11.97 -1.33 5.83
CA SER A 169 12.00 -1.63 7.27
C SER A 169 11.94 -0.38 8.15
N ARG A 170 12.61 0.71 7.75
CA ARG A 170 12.52 2.00 8.46
C ARG A 170 11.11 2.59 8.39
N LEU A 171 10.48 2.56 7.22
CA LEU A 171 9.10 3.01 7.07
C LEU A 171 8.16 2.20 7.98
N ARG A 172 8.30 0.87 8.00
CA ARG A 172 7.48 0.03 8.90
C ARG A 172 7.69 0.38 10.37
N GLN A 173 8.91 0.68 10.79
CA GLN A 173 9.21 1.09 12.17
C GLN A 173 8.60 2.45 12.51
N SER A 174 8.69 3.45 11.61
CA SER A 174 8.09 4.77 11.85
C SER A 174 6.57 4.69 11.89
N GLU A 175 5.95 3.89 11.01
CA GLU A 175 4.51 3.66 11.01
C GLU A 175 4.05 2.94 12.29
N MET A 176 4.81 1.96 12.78
CA MET A 176 4.52 1.28 14.04
C MET A 176 4.59 2.23 15.25
N GLN A 177 5.62 3.08 15.32
CA GLN A 177 5.75 4.09 16.37
C GLN A 177 4.63 5.14 16.31
N ALA A 178 4.23 5.56 15.11
CA ALA A 178 3.14 6.51 14.93
C ALA A 178 1.79 5.91 15.34
N ARG A 179 1.59 4.59 15.15
CA ARG A 179 0.36 3.89 15.50
C ARG A 179 0.22 3.66 17.01
N PHE A 180 1.33 3.46 17.71
CA PHE A 180 1.38 3.30 19.16
C PHE A 180 2.22 4.43 19.77
N PRO A 181 1.67 5.65 19.88
CA PRO A 181 2.36 6.70 20.62
C PRO A 181 2.61 6.18 22.04
N GLY A 182 3.87 6.23 22.49
CA GLY A 182 4.29 5.72 23.80
C GLY A 182 3.46 6.32 24.95
N PRO A 183 3.56 5.76 26.17
CA PRO A 183 2.75 6.20 27.30
C PRO A 183 2.84 7.72 27.50
N LEU A 184 1.68 8.37 27.66
CA LEU A 184 1.58 9.80 27.94
C LEU A 184 2.43 10.14 29.16
N ILE A 185 3.55 10.84 28.95
CA ILE A 185 4.36 11.37 30.05
C ILE A 185 3.63 12.60 30.59
N VAL A 186 3.03 12.48 31.77
CA VAL A 186 2.49 13.62 32.52
C VAL A 186 3.67 14.53 32.85
N ARG A 187 3.68 15.74 32.28
CA ARG A 187 4.56 16.82 32.75
C ARG A 187 4.01 17.28 34.09
N HIS A 188 4.70 16.97 35.17
CA HIS A 188 4.45 17.63 36.44
C HIS A 188 4.99 19.06 36.28
N ASP A 189 4.11 20.03 36.03
CA ASP A 189 4.48 21.43 36.18
C ASP A 189 4.82 21.66 37.65
N GLY A 190 6.06 22.07 37.92
CA GLY A 190 6.56 22.30 39.26
C GLY A 190 5.85 23.50 39.87
N MET A 191 4.97 23.28 40.84
CA MET A 191 4.43 24.33 41.69
C MET A 191 5.42 24.54 42.84
N THR A 192 6.35 25.49 42.68
CA THR A 192 7.16 26.01 43.79
C THR A 192 6.33 27.03 44.57
N VAL A 193 6.08 26.75 45.85
CA VAL A 193 5.59 27.71 46.85
C VAL A 193 6.77 28.35 47.56
#